data_AF-A0AAD6PKR7-F1
#
_entry.id   AF-A0AAD6PKR7-F1
#
_cell.length_a   1.000
_cell.length_b   1.000
_cell.length_c   1.000
_cell.angle_alpha   90.00
_cell.angle_beta   90.00
_cell.angle_gamma   90.00
#
_symmetry.space_group_name_H-M   'P 1'
#
loop_
_entity.id
_entity.type
_entity.pdbx_description
1 polymer ?
#
loop_
_entity_poly.entity_id
_entity_poly.type
_entity_poly.pdbx_seq_one_letter_code
_entity_poly.pdbx_strand_id
1 'polypeptide(L)'
;MQNATAPPSKRSKFEKQMDKIVYFLFFALFMMAFIGSLVFGVATNNDLDGEKMKRWYLQPNDSTIYFDPKKVGMASIFHFLTALMLYNYFIPISLYVSIEVVKVFQSSFINNDINLYYEPSDRPAHSRTSNLNEELGQVDTILSDKTGTLTCNSMEFIKCSVAGTAYGHGVTEAELGNGCERR
;
A
#
# COMPACT_ATOMS: atom_id res chain seq x y z
N MET A 1 -16.46 22.59 -18.64
CA MET A 1 -15.41 23.34 -17.91
C MET A 1 -14.09 23.05 -18.60
N GLN A 2 -13.37 24.05 -19.10
CA GLN A 2 -12.13 23.85 -19.88
C GLN A 2 -10.89 23.64 -18.99
N ASN A 3 -10.92 24.12 -17.74
CA ASN A 3 -9.80 24.00 -16.78
C ASN A 3 -9.93 22.80 -15.83
N ALA A 4 -11.04 22.06 -15.87
CA ALA A 4 -11.28 20.91 -15.00
C ALA A 4 -11.06 19.63 -15.79
N THR A 5 -10.03 18.86 -15.42
CA THR A 5 -9.82 17.49 -15.91
C THR A 5 -10.62 16.49 -15.07
N ALA A 6 -10.99 15.35 -15.67
CA ALA A 6 -11.60 14.26 -14.93
C ALA A 6 -10.68 13.84 -13.76
N PRO A 7 -11.23 13.53 -12.57
CA PRO A 7 -10.43 13.18 -11.40
C PRO A 7 -9.63 11.91 -11.69
N PRO A 8 -8.28 11.95 -11.62
CA PRO A 8 -7.48 10.76 -11.84
C PRO A 8 -7.65 9.78 -10.67
N SER A 9 -7.54 8.48 -10.95
CA SER A 9 -7.42 7.47 -9.90
C SER A 9 -6.12 7.70 -9.13
N LYS A 10 -6.23 7.97 -7.83
CA LYS A 10 -5.10 8.19 -6.94
C LYS A 10 -4.71 6.85 -6.31
N ARG A 11 -3.47 6.43 -6.53
CA ARG A 11 -2.87 5.22 -5.95
C ARG A 11 -1.74 5.62 -5.03
N SER A 12 -1.71 5.00 -3.85
CA SER A 12 -0.72 5.38 -2.84
C SER A 12 0.68 4.92 -3.20
N LYS A 13 1.70 5.59 -2.65
CA LYS A 13 3.09 5.10 -2.73
C LYS A 13 3.25 3.71 -2.12
N PHE A 14 2.51 3.42 -1.04
CA PHE A 14 2.57 2.14 -0.34
C PHE A 14 2.01 0.99 -1.20
N GLU A 15 0.90 1.20 -1.91
CA GLU A 15 0.36 0.24 -2.89
C GLU A 15 1.42 -0.14 -3.93
N LYS A 16 2.10 0.86 -4.51
CA LYS A 16 3.17 0.61 -5.50
C LYS A 16 4.37 -0.16 -4.91
N GLN A 17 4.67 0.05 -3.63
CA GLN A 17 5.75 -0.68 -2.95
C GLN A 17 5.34 -2.14 -2.68
N MET A 18 4.09 -2.36 -2.27
CA MET A 18 3.55 -3.70 -2.07
C MET A 18 3.56 -4.49 -3.38
N ASP A 19 3.15 -3.89 -4.50
CA ASP A 19 3.22 -4.52 -5.83
C ASP A 19 4.64 -5.02 -6.13
N LYS A 20 5.67 -4.21 -5.85
CA LYS A 20 7.08 -4.61 -6.04
C LYS A 20 7.47 -5.82 -5.17
N ILE A 21 7.03 -5.84 -3.91
CA ILE A 21 7.28 -6.97 -2.99
C ILE A 21 6.59 -8.23 -3.51
N VAL A 22 5.36 -8.13 -4.00
CA VAL A 22 4.61 -9.26 -4.58
C VAL A 22 5.33 -9.81 -5.81
N TYR A 23 5.79 -8.96 -6.72
CA TYR A 23 6.57 -9.40 -7.88
C TYR A 23 7.88 -10.09 -7.48
N PHE A 24 8.56 -9.57 -6.46
CA PHE A 24 9.76 -10.20 -5.91
C PHE A 24 9.46 -11.59 -5.33
N LEU A 25 8.41 -11.73 -4.52
CA LEU A 25 8.00 -13.02 -3.95
C LEU A 25 7.59 -14.02 -5.02
N PHE A 26 6.86 -13.59 -6.05
CA PHE A 26 6.48 -14.43 -7.18
C PHE A 26 7.71 -14.96 -7.94
N PHE A 27 8.71 -14.10 -8.16
CA PHE A 27 9.96 -14.51 -8.79
C PHE A 27 10.75 -15.50 -7.92
N ALA A 28 10.85 -15.25 -6.61
CA ALA A 28 11.51 -16.14 -5.67
C ALA A 28 10.82 -17.52 -5.61
N LEU A 29 9.49 -17.53 -5.59
CA LEU A 29 8.66 -18.74 -5.66
C LEU A 29 8.98 -19.56 -6.92
N PHE A 30 8.98 -18.90 -8.08
CA PHE A 30 9.29 -19.55 -9.36
C PHE A 30 10.70 -20.15 -9.36
N MET A 31 11.70 -19.40 -8.86
CA MET A 31 13.07 -19.89 -8.77
C MET A 31 13.21 -21.09 -7.83
N MET A 32 12.58 -21.06 -6.65
CA MET A 32 12.60 -22.20 -5.73
C MET A 32 11.94 -23.44 -6.34
N ALA A 33 10.80 -23.28 -7.00
CA ALA A 33 10.11 -24.38 -7.68
C ALA A 33 10.95 -24.93 -8.85
N PHE A 34 11.62 -24.05 -9.61
CA PHE A 34 12.48 -24.43 -10.73
C PHE A 34 13.72 -25.20 -10.25
N ILE A 35 14.42 -24.70 -9.24
CA ILE A 35 15.57 -25.39 -8.64
C ILE A 35 15.13 -26.74 -8.05
N GLY A 36 14.00 -26.78 -7.36
CA GLY A 36 13.43 -28.03 -6.82
C GLY A 36 13.12 -29.05 -7.91
N SER A 37 12.57 -28.62 -9.04
CA SER A 37 12.32 -29.47 -10.21
C SER A 37 13.61 -29.98 -10.86
N LEU A 38 14.64 -29.14 -10.99
CA LEU A 38 15.94 -29.55 -11.51
C LEU A 38 16.62 -30.59 -10.60
N VAL A 39 16.64 -30.34 -9.29
CA VAL A 39 17.21 -31.28 -8.31
C VAL A 39 16.45 -32.60 -8.34
N PHE A 40 15.12 -32.55 -8.41
CA PHE A 40 14.29 -33.74 -8.54
C PHE A 40 14.61 -34.51 -9.82
N GLY A 41 14.66 -33.85 -10.98
CA GLY A 41 14.98 -34.49 -12.26
C GLY A 41 16.37 -35.13 -12.28
N VAL A 42 17.39 -34.46 -11.74
CA VAL A 42 18.75 -35.03 -11.61
C VAL A 42 18.77 -36.21 -10.64
N ALA A 43 18.09 -36.11 -9.50
CA ALA A 43 18.01 -37.19 -8.52
C ALA A 43 17.29 -38.42 -9.10
N THR A 44 16.20 -38.23 -9.84
CA THR A 44 15.48 -39.32 -10.52
C THR A 44 16.34 -39.99 -11.58
N ASN A 45 17.12 -39.22 -12.33
CA ASN A 45 18.04 -39.78 -13.33
C ASN A 45 19.19 -40.57 -12.68
N ASN A 46 19.70 -40.12 -11.53
CA ASN A 46 20.76 -40.82 -10.80
C ASN A 46 20.26 -42.04 -10.01
N ASP A 47 18.97 -42.09 -9.66
CA ASP A 47 18.36 -43.23 -8.96
C ASP A 47 18.07 -44.43 -9.90
N LEU A 48 18.28 -44.24 -11.22
CA LEU A 48 18.18 -45.27 -12.25
C LEU A 48 19.55 -45.90 -12.55
N ASP A 49 19.82 -47.06 -11.95
CA ASP A 49 21.01 -47.86 -12.28
C ASP A 49 20.58 -48.98 -13.25
N GLY A 50 20.64 -48.68 -14.55
CA GLY A 50 20.12 -49.55 -15.61
C GLY A 50 18.58 -49.57 -15.69
N GLU A 51 17.95 -50.64 -15.17
CA GLU A 51 16.47 -50.84 -15.13
C GLU A 51 15.90 -50.98 -13.70
N LYS A 52 16.74 -50.90 -12.65
CA LYS A 52 16.31 -51.04 -11.26
C LYS A 52 16.51 -49.74 -10.50
N MET A 53 15.43 -49.24 -9.89
CA MET A 53 15.50 -48.11 -8.97
C MET A 53 16.30 -48.51 -7.72
N LYS A 54 17.29 -47.70 -7.34
CA LYS A 54 18.11 -47.92 -6.13
C LYS A 54 17.26 -47.96 -4.85
N ARG A 55 16.11 -47.27 -4.84
CA ARG A 55 15.15 -47.22 -3.74
C ARG A 55 14.08 -48.30 -3.89
N TRP A 56 14.44 -49.53 -3.54
CA TRP A 56 13.56 -50.72 -3.63
C TRP A 56 12.25 -50.59 -2.84
N TYR A 57 12.19 -49.72 -1.84
CA TYR A 57 11.01 -49.49 -0.99
C TYR A 57 9.98 -48.51 -1.59
N LEU A 58 10.31 -47.78 -2.67
CA LEU A 58 9.37 -46.85 -3.33
C LEU A 58 8.41 -47.52 -4.32
N GLN A 59 8.39 -48.86 -4.40
CA GLN A 59 7.48 -49.64 -5.25
C GLN A 59 7.36 -49.09 -6.70
N PRO A 60 8.45 -49.14 -7.48
CA PRO A 60 8.49 -48.58 -8.84
C PRO A 60 7.56 -49.29 -9.84
N ASN A 61 7.03 -50.47 -9.50
CA ASN A 61 6.13 -51.24 -10.37
C ASN A 61 4.67 -50.77 -10.30
N ASP A 62 4.31 -49.96 -9.30
CA ASP A 62 2.99 -49.32 -9.15
C ASP A 62 3.16 -47.78 -9.17
N SER A 63 4.11 -47.30 -9.97
CA SER A 63 4.46 -45.88 -10.01
C SER A 63 3.37 -45.09 -10.73
N THR A 64 2.69 -44.23 -9.97
CA THR A 64 1.85 -43.16 -10.54
C THR A 64 2.68 -42.27 -11.48
N ILE A 65 2.02 -41.64 -12.46
CA ILE A 65 2.64 -40.78 -13.51
C ILE A 65 3.62 -39.73 -12.94
N TYR A 66 3.47 -39.38 -11.65
CA TYR A 66 4.28 -38.41 -10.92
C TYR A 66 5.72 -38.86 -10.60
N PHE A 67 5.98 -40.18 -10.54
CA PHE A 67 7.29 -40.75 -10.18
C PHE A 67 7.78 -41.79 -11.19
N ASP A 68 7.41 -41.66 -12.46
CA ASP A 68 7.86 -42.58 -13.51
C ASP A 68 9.31 -42.24 -13.94
N PRO A 69 10.30 -43.10 -13.65
CA PRO A 69 11.69 -42.84 -14.00
C PRO A 69 11.94 -42.90 -15.51
N LYS A 70 11.08 -43.59 -16.28
CA LYS A 70 11.21 -43.68 -17.75
C LYS A 70 10.83 -42.38 -18.45
N LYS A 71 10.12 -41.48 -17.77
CA LYS A 71 9.67 -40.16 -18.28
C LYS A 71 10.14 -39.02 -17.37
N VAL A 72 11.45 -38.93 -17.14
CA VAL A 72 12.10 -37.92 -16.27
C VAL A 72 11.63 -36.50 -16.56
N GLY A 73 11.46 -36.13 -17.83
CA GLY A 73 11.00 -34.80 -18.22
C GLY A 73 9.58 -34.50 -17.75
N MET A 74 8.65 -35.45 -17.91
CA MET A 74 7.26 -35.27 -17.46
C MET A 74 7.17 -35.28 -15.93
N ALA A 75 7.91 -36.17 -15.26
CA ALA A 75 7.95 -36.24 -13.80
C ALA A 75 8.49 -34.93 -13.19
N SER A 76 9.52 -34.33 -13.79
CA SER A 76 10.09 -33.05 -13.34
C SER A 76 9.12 -31.88 -13.51
N ILE A 77 8.35 -31.86 -14.61
CA ILE A 77 7.32 -30.84 -14.85
C ILE A 77 6.17 -30.98 -13.84
N PHE A 78 5.71 -32.21 -13.56
CA PHE A 78 4.69 -32.41 -12.53
C PHE A 78 5.21 -32.01 -11.15
N HIS A 79 6.45 -32.36 -10.81
CA HIS A 79 7.08 -31.93 -9.56
C HIS A 79 7.18 -30.40 -9.48
N PHE A 80 7.49 -29.72 -10.58
CA PHE A 80 7.47 -28.24 -10.65
C PHE A 80 6.07 -27.68 -10.33
N LEU A 81 5.02 -28.21 -10.96
CA LEU A 81 3.64 -27.77 -10.72
C LEU A 81 3.19 -28.05 -9.28
N THR A 82 3.53 -29.22 -8.73
CA THR A 82 3.25 -29.58 -7.34
C THR A 82 4.00 -28.66 -6.37
N ALA A 83 5.27 -28.34 -6.64
CA ALA A 83 6.05 -27.41 -5.82
C ALA A 83 5.47 -25.99 -5.85
N LEU A 84 5.00 -25.52 -7.01
CA LEU A 84 4.32 -24.23 -7.14
C LEU A 84 3.03 -24.19 -6.30
N MET A 85 2.24 -25.26 -6.36
CA MET A 85 1.02 -25.38 -5.55
C MET A 85 1.35 -25.42 -4.05
N LEU A 86 2.36 -26.18 -3.66
CA LEU A 86 2.80 -26.31 -2.27
C LEU A 86 3.20 -24.95 -1.69
N TYR A 87 3.94 -24.14 -2.45
CA TYR A 87 4.45 -22.85 -2.02
C TYR A 87 3.52 -21.66 -2.33
N ASN A 88 2.29 -21.90 -2.76
CA ASN A 88 1.35 -20.82 -3.10
C ASN A 88 1.05 -19.88 -1.91
N TYR A 89 1.21 -20.35 -0.67
CA TYR A 89 1.06 -19.56 0.55
C TYR A 89 2.09 -18.43 0.71
N PHE A 90 3.19 -18.44 -0.07
CA PHE A 90 4.16 -17.33 -0.07
C PHE A 90 3.58 -16.04 -0.64
N ILE A 91 2.51 -16.10 -1.44
CA ILE A 91 1.79 -14.92 -1.91
C ILE A 91 0.75 -14.56 -0.84
N PRO A 92 0.93 -13.47 -0.08
CA PRO A 92 0.06 -13.17 1.05
C PRO A 92 -1.22 -12.50 0.56
N ILE A 93 -2.19 -13.30 0.08
CA ILE A 93 -3.50 -12.80 -0.37
C ILE A 93 -4.24 -12.09 0.77
N SER A 94 -4.09 -12.60 1.99
CA SER A 94 -4.67 -12.01 3.19
C SER A 94 -4.12 -10.62 3.50
N LEU A 95 -2.83 -10.36 3.24
CA LEU A 95 -2.20 -9.07 3.52
C LEU A 95 -2.87 -7.94 2.71
N TYR A 96 -3.18 -8.18 1.44
CA TYR A 96 -3.87 -7.21 0.58
C TYR A 96 -5.22 -6.81 1.19
N VAL A 97 -6.03 -7.81 1.55
CA VAL A 97 -7.36 -7.60 2.12
C VAL A 97 -7.26 -6.91 3.48
N SER A 98 -6.33 -7.33 4.34
CA SER A 98 -6.12 -6.70 5.64
C SER A 98 -5.75 -5.22 5.53
N ILE A 99 -4.90 -4.85 4.58
CA ILE A 99 -4.52 -3.44 4.34
C ILE A 99 -5.74 -2.61 3.89
N GLU A 100 -6.53 -3.12 2.94
CA GLU A 100 -7.76 -2.43 2.49
C GLU A 100 -8.74 -2.21 3.64
N VAL A 101 -8.92 -3.23 4.48
CA VAL A 101 -9.78 -3.12 5.67
C VAL A 101 -9.24 -2.07 6.64
N VAL A 102 -7.93 -2.05 6.90
CA VAL A 102 -7.30 -1.03 7.77
C VAL A 102 -7.49 0.38 7.21
N LYS A 103 -7.32 0.60 5.90
CA LYS A 103 -7.56 1.90 5.25
C LYS A 103 -8.99 2.40 5.44
N VAL A 104 -9.98 1.50 5.33
CA VAL A 104 -11.39 1.82 5.56
C VAL A 104 -11.64 2.20 7.03
N PHE A 105 -11.08 1.44 7.97
CA PHE A 105 -11.20 1.78 9.40
C PHE A 105 -10.57 3.13 9.74
N GLN A 106 -9.37 3.42 9.23
CA GLN A 106 -8.72 4.72 9.39
C GLN A 106 -9.58 5.85 8.82
N SER A 107 -10.19 5.64 7.64
CA SER A 107 -11.10 6.61 7.04
C SER A 107 -12.32 6.88 7.93
N SER A 108 -12.86 5.82 8.54
CA SER A 108 -13.98 5.93 9.47
C SER A 108 -13.61 6.71 10.73
N PHE A 109 -12.41 6.51 11.27
CA PHE A 109 -11.94 7.28 12.43
C PHE A 109 -11.76 8.76 12.12
N ILE A 110 -11.22 9.12 10.96
CA ILE A 110 -11.11 10.54 10.54
C ILE A 110 -12.50 11.17 10.44
N ASN A 111 -13.50 10.44 9.92
CA ASN A 111 -14.86 10.95 9.75
C ASN A 111 -15.60 11.15 11.08
N ASN A 112 -15.24 10.39 12.12
CA ASN A 112 -15.90 10.43 13.43
C ASN A 112 -15.12 11.25 14.47
N ASP A 113 -14.07 11.97 14.08
CA ASP A 113 -13.29 12.80 15.00
C ASP A 113 -13.98 14.14 15.29
N ILE A 114 -14.29 14.39 16.56
CA ILE A 114 -14.95 15.61 17.03
C ILE A 114 -14.06 16.84 16.94
N ASN A 115 -12.72 16.67 16.98
CA ASN A 115 -11.79 17.80 16.87
C ASN A 115 -11.72 18.34 15.44
N LEU A 116 -12.14 17.53 14.45
CA LEU A 116 -12.18 17.89 13.04
C LEU A 116 -13.59 18.31 12.59
N TYR A 117 -14.51 18.54 13.54
CA TYR A 117 -15.87 19.00 13.27
C TYR A 117 -15.96 20.52 13.30
N TYR A 118 -16.57 21.10 12.27
CA TYR A 118 -16.80 22.52 12.14
C TYR A 118 -18.24 22.90 12.51
N GLU A 119 -18.42 23.36 13.75
CA GLU A 119 -19.71 23.72 14.37
C GLU A 119 -20.49 24.82 13.61
N PRO A 120 -19.87 25.94 13.16
CA PRO A 120 -20.63 27.04 12.55
C PRO A 120 -21.34 26.69 11.23
N SER A 121 -20.93 25.61 10.55
CA SER A 121 -21.62 25.13 9.35
C SER A 121 -22.09 23.68 9.44
N ASP A 122 -22.08 23.08 10.64
CA ASP A 122 -22.46 21.69 10.88
C ASP A 122 -21.81 20.69 9.91
N ARG A 123 -20.48 20.78 9.78
CA ARG A 123 -19.72 19.97 8.81
C ARG A 123 -18.64 19.14 9.52
N PRO A 124 -18.79 17.80 9.58
CA PRO A 124 -17.71 16.93 10.00
C PRO A 124 -16.64 16.81 8.91
N ALA A 125 -15.43 16.39 9.29
CA ALA A 125 -14.45 15.94 8.32
C ALA A 125 -14.99 14.75 7.55
N HIS A 126 -14.82 14.78 6.22
CA HIS A 126 -15.28 13.71 5.35
C HIS A 126 -14.18 13.29 4.39
N SER A 127 -13.56 12.14 4.67
CA SER A 127 -12.62 11.48 3.76
C SER A 127 -13.38 10.92 2.56
N ARG A 128 -13.04 11.42 1.36
CA ARG A 128 -13.64 10.99 0.09
C ARG A 128 -12.88 9.81 -0.54
N THR A 129 -11.73 9.44 0.00
CA THR A 129 -10.86 8.40 -0.56
C THR A 129 -10.04 7.76 0.56
N SER A 130 -10.32 6.48 0.86
CA SER A 130 -9.61 5.71 1.88
C SER A 130 -8.16 5.38 1.52
N ASN A 131 -7.84 5.34 0.22
CA ASN A 131 -6.52 4.90 -0.26
C ASN A 131 -5.38 5.88 0.05
N LEU A 132 -5.71 7.11 0.46
CA LEU A 132 -4.73 8.18 0.68
C LEU A 132 -4.52 8.51 2.15
N ASN A 133 -5.17 7.78 3.05
CA ASN A 133 -5.09 8.03 4.48
C ASN A 133 -3.64 7.96 4.98
N GLU A 134 -2.85 7.05 4.43
CA GLU A 134 -1.43 6.86 4.73
C GLU A 134 -0.51 7.94 4.12
N GLU A 135 -0.94 8.62 3.06
CA GLU A 135 -0.14 9.69 2.43
C GLU A 135 -0.21 11.00 3.21
N LEU A 136 -1.24 11.22 4.03
CA LEU A 136 -1.35 12.39 4.91
C LEU A 136 -0.14 12.52 5.84
N GLY A 137 0.43 11.40 6.29
CA GLY A 137 1.66 11.39 7.11
C GLY A 137 2.96 11.61 6.33
N GLN A 138 2.90 11.72 5.00
CA GLN A 138 4.08 11.84 4.11
C GLN A 138 4.09 13.18 3.34
N VAL A 139 3.25 14.14 3.74
CA VAL A 139 3.18 15.46 3.10
C VAL A 139 4.36 16.31 3.55
N ASP A 140 5.16 16.78 2.57
CA ASP A 140 6.31 17.67 2.80
C ASP A 140 5.97 19.14 2.51
N THR A 141 5.19 19.38 1.45
CA THR A 141 4.83 20.73 1.00
C THR A 141 3.31 20.90 0.99
N ILE A 142 2.83 21.93 1.69
CA ILE A 142 1.42 22.35 1.66
C ILE A 142 1.30 23.58 0.77
N LEU A 143 0.53 23.46 -0.31
CA LEU A 143 0.16 24.59 -1.16
C LEU A 143 -1.21 25.10 -0.70
N SER A 144 -1.23 26.29 -0.10
CA SER A 144 -2.46 26.92 0.41
C SER A 144 -2.90 28.03 -0.51
N ASP A 145 -4.20 28.10 -0.80
CA ASP A 145 -4.81 29.25 -1.45
C ASP A 145 -5.03 30.37 -0.42
N LYS A 146 -4.91 31.63 -0.84
CA LYS A 146 -5.11 32.78 0.06
C LYS A 146 -6.59 32.99 0.33
N THR A 147 -7.40 33.06 -0.71
CA THR A 147 -8.79 33.50 -0.62
C THR A 147 -9.69 32.30 -0.35
N GLY A 148 -10.48 32.34 0.73
CA GLY A 148 -11.40 31.25 1.07
C GLY A 148 -10.74 30.04 1.74
N THR A 149 -9.41 30.04 1.92
CA THR A 149 -8.70 29.08 2.79
C THR A 149 -7.99 29.81 3.93
N LEU A 150 -7.03 30.70 3.63
CA LEU A 150 -6.36 31.48 4.69
C LEU A 150 -7.21 32.65 5.21
N THR A 151 -8.11 33.19 4.39
CA THR A 151 -8.98 34.31 4.77
C THR A 151 -10.46 33.93 4.67
N CYS A 152 -11.25 34.34 5.66
CA CYS A 152 -12.70 34.10 5.73
C CYS A 152 -13.53 35.04 4.82
N ASN A 153 -12.88 35.77 3.88
CA ASN A 153 -13.50 36.79 3.03
C ASN A 153 -14.41 37.79 3.80
N SER A 154 -14.06 38.09 5.05
CA SER A 154 -14.67 39.11 5.88
C SER A 154 -13.63 40.19 6.14
N MET A 155 -13.98 41.45 5.87
CA MET A 155 -13.08 42.59 6.03
C MET A 155 -13.62 43.51 7.13
N GLU A 156 -12.84 43.66 8.18
CA GLU A 156 -13.15 44.56 9.29
C GLU A 156 -12.19 45.74 9.29
N PHE A 157 -12.73 46.94 9.51
CA PHE A 157 -11.92 48.14 9.63
C PHE A 157 -11.39 48.26 11.06
N ILE A 158 -10.07 48.07 11.24
CA ILE A 158 -9.46 47.97 12.57
C ILE A 158 -8.77 49.27 13.00
N LYS A 159 -7.92 49.84 12.15
CA LYS A 159 -7.11 51.04 12.42
C LYS A 159 -7.05 51.91 11.18
N CYS A 160 -6.94 53.22 11.38
CA CYS A 160 -6.56 54.16 10.33
C CYS A 160 -5.63 55.24 10.87
N SER A 161 -4.88 55.88 9.99
CA SER A 161 -4.08 57.05 10.32
C SER A 161 -4.67 58.26 9.60
N VAL A 162 -5.00 59.31 10.35
CA VAL A 162 -5.53 60.58 9.82
C VAL A 162 -4.63 61.71 10.30
N ALA A 163 -4.06 62.48 9.36
CA ALA A 163 -3.12 63.57 9.64
C ALA A 163 -1.94 63.17 10.56
N GLY A 164 -1.44 61.95 10.44
CA GLY A 164 -0.33 61.43 11.26
C GLY A 164 -0.74 60.93 12.65
N THR A 165 -2.02 61.05 13.03
CA THR A 165 -2.54 60.48 14.28
C THR A 165 -3.18 59.13 13.98
N ALA A 166 -2.72 58.09 14.69
CA ALA A 166 -3.29 56.75 14.57
C ALA A 166 -4.58 56.63 15.40
N TYR A 167 -5.65 56.14 14.78
CA TYR A 167 -6.95 55.86 15.37
C TYR A 167 -7.26 54.37 15.25
N GLY A 168 -7.92 53.81 16.26
CA GLY A 168 -8.30 52.40 16.32
C GLY A 168 -7.59 51.65 17.45
N HIS A 169 -8.36 50.82 18.16
CA HIS A 169 -7.87 50.01 19.28
C HIS A 169 -8.32 48.56 19.02
N GLY A 170 -7.59 47.87 18.16
CA GLY A 170 -7.78 46.44 17.88
C GLY A 170 -6.45 45.72 17.99
N VAL A 171 -6.45 44.61 18.73
CA VAL A 171 -5.32 43.69 18.83
C VAL A 171 -5.65 42.50 17.96
N THR A 172 -4.77 42.18 17.00
CA THR A 172 -4.93 41.00 16.14
C THR A 172 -4.26 39.78 16.77
N GLU A 173 -4.72 38.57 16.45
CA GLU A 173 -4.08 37.33 16.93
C GLU A 173 -2.60 37.24 16.53
N ALA A 174 -2.24 37.78 15.37
CA ALA A 174 -0.84 37.89 14.93
C ALA A 174 0.02 38.81 15.84
N GLU A 175 -0.57 39.88 16.37
CA GLU A 175 0.10 40.77 17.34
C GLU A 175 0.23 40.10 18.72
N LEU A 176 -0.75 39.28 19.13
CA LEU A 176 -0.71 38.50 20.38
C LEU A 176 0.34 37.37 20.33
N GLY A 177 0.44 36.64 19.22
CA GLY A 177 1.42 35.56 19.05
C GLY A 177 2.87 36.04 19.12
N ASN A 178 3.18 37.16 18.46
CA ASN A 178 4.52 37.76 18.44
C ASN A 178 4.98 38.31 19.81
N GLY A 179 4.04 38.55 20.74
CA GLY A 179 4.35 38.96 22.11
C GLY A 179 4.77 37.80 23.01
N CYS A 180 4.35 36.57 22.70
CA CYS A 180 4.66 35.37 23.48
C CYS A 180 6.05 34.79 23.15
N GLU A 181 6.49 34.87 21.90
CA GLU A 181 7.85 34.46 21.48
C GLU A 181 8.97 35.41 21.96
N ARG A 182 8.63 36.57 22.53
CA ARG A 182 9.61 37.56 23.04
C ARG A 182 9.77 37.55 24.56
N ARG A 183 9.35 36.50 25.27
CA ARG A 183 9.61 36.31 26.71
C ARG A 183 10.44 35.08 27.00
#